data_AF-A0AAP0JPN9-F1
#
_entry.id   AF-A0AAP0JPN9-F1
#
_cell.length_a   1.000
_cell.length_b   1.000
_cell.length_c   1.000
_cell.angle_alpha   90.00
_cell.angle_beta   90.00
_cell.angle_gamma   90.00
#
_symmetry.space_group_name_H-M   'P 1'
#
loop_
_entity.id
_entity.type
_entity.pdbx_description
1 polymer ?
#
loop_
_entity_poly.entity_id
_entity_poly.type
_entity_poly.pdbx_seq_one_letter_code
_entity_poly.pdbx_strand_id
1 'polypeptide(L)'
;MAKRSDKEEVKVLGFWVSPFVLRVQWALKLKGVDYDYVEEDIWGGKSALLLNSNPVYNKVPVLIHNGKPVVESLLILEYIDETWTHPDHRNQILPADPYERAMVRFWAKFAEEKVLHVGYRAMCLSGEEQLNAANSVVESLEFLEGVVRGKKFFGGKNIGYLDIALGWLAYLLEELEEVGSMKIMNANKFPCLANWMKNFVNHPFIKDSLPPRDKMIHYLEERRKVLASE
;
A
#
# COMPACT_ATOMS: atom_id res chain seq x y z
N MET A 1 16.23 36.59 -21.47
CA MET A 1 16.03 35.75 -20.26
C MET A 1 15.01 34.69 -20.60
N ALA A 2 15.43 33.44 -20.77
CA ALA A 2 14.52 32.33 -21.03
C ALA A 2 13.63 32.12 -19.81
N LYS A 3 12.32 31.98 -20.03
CA LYS A 3 11.36 31.55 -19.00
C LYS A 3 11.89 30.26 -18.37
N ARG A 4 12.15 30.27 -17.05
CA ARG A 4 12.21 29.02 -16.28
C ARG A 4 10.91 28.28 -16.60
N SER A 5 11.00 27.10 -17.19
CA SER A 5 9.84 26.21 -17.14
C SER A 5 9.64 25.92 -15.66
N ASP A 6 8.54 26.38 -15.08
CA ASP A 6 8.17 25.99 -13.73
C ASP A 6 7.97 24.46 -13.75
N LYS A 7 9.02 23.73 -13.37
CA LYS A 7 8.97 22.28 -13.23
C LYS A 7 7.99 22.02 -12.08
N GLU A 8 6.96 21.24 -12.35
CA GLU A 8 5.97 20.82 -11.36
C GLU A 8 6.68 20.23 -10.14
N GLU A 9 6.43 20.79 -8.95
CA GLU A 9 7.06 20.32 -7.71
C GLU A 9 6.18 19.24 -7.09
N VAL A 10 6.69 18.01 -7.06
CA VAL A 10 6.05 16.85 -6.42
C VAL A 10 6.98 16.32 -5.34
N LYS A 11 6.49 16.22 -4.11
CA LYS A 11 7.24 15.71 -2.97
C LYS A 11 6.41 14.69 -2.20
N VAL A 12 7.05 13.60 -1.76
CA VAL A 12 6.42 12.56 -0.95
C VAL A 12 7.12 12.51 0.40
N LEU A 13 6.41 12.88 1.46
CA LEU A 13 6.85 12.59 2.83
C LEU A 13 6.48 11.14 3.13
N GLY A 14 7.48 10.33 3.46
CA GLY A 14 7.32 8.89 3.52
C GLY A 14 8.15 8.22 4.61
N PHE A 15 7.92 6.92 4.75
CA PHE A 15 8.71 6.04 5.58
C PHE A 15 8.94 4.76 4.79
N TRP A 16 10.20 4.35 4.65
CA TRP A 16 10.67 3.42 3.61
C TRP A 16 9.94 2.06 3.55
N VAL A 17 9.41 1.56 4.67
CA VAL A 17 8.70 0.26 4.76
C VAL A 17 7.18 0.40 4.78
N SER A 18 6.66 1.63 4.85
CA SER A 18 5.22 1.86 4.99
C SER A 18 4.45 1.38 3.76
N PRO A 19 3.49 0.44 3.91
CA PRO A 19 2.66 -0.01 2.79
C PRO A 19 1.84 1.13 2.19
N PHE A 20 1.47 2.12 3.00
CA PHE A 20 0.72 3.30 2.56
C PHE A 20 1.56 4.22 1.67
N VAL A 21 2.86 4.33 1.95
CA VAL A 21 3.79 5.16 1.17
C VAL A 21 4.12 4.49 -0.15
N LEU A 22 4.36 3.17 -0.16
CA LEU A 22 4.63 2.42 -1.39
C LEU A 22 3.50 2.52 -2.40
N ARG A 23 2.22 2.57 -1.97
CA ARG A 23 1.08 2.86 -2.85
C ARG A 23 1.32 4.11 -3.70
N VAL A 24 1.70 5.21 -3.03
CA VAL A 24 1.95 6.51 -3.65
C VAL A 24 3.13 6.44 -4.61
N GLN A 25 4.23 5.83 -4.18
CA GLN A 25 5.44 5.69 -5.01
C GLN A 25 5.18 4.85 -6.27
N TRP A 26 4.44 3.74 -6.15
CA TRP A 26 4.05 2.91 -7.29
C TRP A 26 3.13 3.65 -8.25
N ALA A 27 2.17 4.42 -7.74
CA ALA A 27 1.28 5.21 -8.58
C ALA A 27 2.03 6.31 -9.35
N LEU A 28 2.89 7.08 -8.68
CA LEU A 28 3.73 8.09 -9.34
C LEU A 28 4.64 7.46 -10.40
N LYS A 29 5.27 6.31 -10.09
CA LYS A 29 6.10 5.55 -11.04
C LYS A 29 5.28 5.07 -12.25
N LEU A 30 4.06 4.59 -12.04
CA LEU A 30 3.16 4.16 -13.13
C LEU A 30 2.74 5.36 -14.00
N LYS A 31 2.59 6.54 -13.42
CA LYS A 31 2.31 7.80 -14.13
C LYS A 31 3.54 8.42 -14.79
N GLY A 32 4.74 7.95 -14.47
CA GLY A 32 6.00 8.55 -14.96
C GLY A 32 6.29 9.93 -14.36
N VAL A 33 5.85 10.16 -13.12
CA VAL A 33 6.01 11.43 -12.41
C VAL A 33 7.25 11.35 -11.52
N ASP A 34 8.21 12.24 -11.77
CA ASP A 34 9.35 12.45 -10.88
C ASP A 34 8.88 13.13 -9.59
N TYR A 35 9.47 12.75 -8.46
CA TYR A 35 9.17 13.36 -7.17
C TYR A 35 10.39 13.35 -6.24
N ASP A 36 10.43 14.31 -5.32
CA ASP A 36 11.39 14.33 -4.22
C ASP A 36 10.85 13.49 -3.06
N TYR A 37 11.61 12.48 -2.64
CA TYR A 37 11.27 11.68 -1.48
C TYR A 37 11.92 12.24 -0.22
N VAL A 38 11.14 12.43 0.84
CA VAL A 38 11.62 12.86 2.15
C VAL A 38 11.29 11.78 3.17
N GLU A 39 12.33 11.12 3.68
CA GLU A 39 12.21 10.14 4.74
C GLU A 39 11.89 10.83 6.07
N GLU A 40 10.82 10.38 6.73
CA GLU A 40 10.36 10.87 8.02
C GLU A 40 10.71 9.88 9.14
N ASP A 41 11.06 10.40 10.32
CA ASP A 41 11.14 9.58 11.53
C ASP A 41 9.74 9.44 12.16
N ILE A 42 9.22 8.22 12.13
CA ILE A 42 7.91 7.89 12.69
C ILE A 42 7.96 7.43 14.16
N TRP A 43 9.14 7.35 14.78
CA TRP A 43 9.36 6.88 16.15
C TRP A 43 9.41 8.00 17.19
N GLY A 44 9.24 9.25 16.80
CA GLY A 44 9.17 10.40 17.71
C GLY A 44 9.76 11.68 17.14
N GLY A 45 10.65 11.59 16.15
CA GLY A 45 11.28 12.73 15.48
C GLY A 45 10.53 13.25 14.25
N LYS A 46 9.19 13.34 14.30
CA LYS A 46 8.39 13.82 13.16
C LYS A 46 8.80 15.25 12.76
N SER A 47 9.04 15.48 11.47
CA SER A 47 9.51 16.78 11.00
C SER A 47 8.43 17.87 11.13
N ALA A 48 8.85 19.13 11.26
CA ALA A 48 7.93 20.27 11.19
C ALA A 48 7.16 20.31 9.86
N LEU A 49 7.79 19.84 8.77
CA LEU A 49 7.14 19.76 7.46
C LEU A 49 5.96 18.77 7.49
N LEU A 50 6.14 17.59 8.08
CA LEU A 50 5.06 16.61 8.26
C LEU A 50 3.95 17.15 9.15
N LEU A 51 4.29 17.71 10.31
CA LEU A 51 3.30 18.23 11.26
C LEU A 51 2.48 19.38 10.65
N ASN A 52 3.10 20.25 9.86
CA ASN A 52 2.38 21.33 9.18
C ASN A 52 1.56 20.85 7.97
N SER A 53 2.00 19.78 7.28
CA SER A 53 1.33 19.28 6.08
C SER A 53 0.17 18.33 6.39
N ASN A 54 0.23 17.61 7.52
CA ASN A 54 -0.83 16.74 8.01
C ASN A 54 -1.09 16.95 9.51
N PRO A 55 -1.59 18.13 9.92
CA PRO A 55 -1.74 18.46 11.35
C PRO A 55 -2.80 17.62 12.07
N VAL A 56 -3.73 17.00 11.31
CA VAL A 56 -4.82 16.18 11.88
C VAL A 56 -4.30 14.83 12.34
N TYR A 57 -3.57 14.12 11.49
CA TYR A 57 -3.14 12.75 11.78
C TYR A 57 -1.66 12.63 12.11
N ASN A 58 -0.83 13.59 11.68
CA ASN A 58 0.62 13.56 11.82
C ASN A 58 1.22 12.25 11.25
N LYS A 59 0.68 11.76 10.14
CA LYS A 59 1.03 10.47 9.52
C LYS A 59 1.53 10.66 8.08
N VAL A 60 2.43 9.75 7.68
CA VAL A 60 2.81 9.52 6.27
C VAL A 60 1.89 8.47 5.63
N PRO A 61 1.71 8.46 4.29
CA PRO A 61 2.27 9.40 3.33
C PRO A 61 1.60 10.78 3.35
N VAL A 62 2.37 11.78 2.92
CA VAL A 62 1.83 13.08 2.46
C VAL A 62 2.41 13.36 1.08
N LEU A 63 1.54 13.58 0.09
CA LEU A 63 1.94 14.08 -1.23
C LEU A 63 1.81 15.60 -1.22
N ILE A 64 2.90 16.32 -1.43
CA ILE A 64 2.89 17.78 -1.60
C ILE A 64 3.06 18.07 -3.09
N HIS A 65 2.01 18.62 -3.69
CA HIS A 65 2.01 18.98 -5.10
C HIS A 65 1.87 20.51 -5.24
N ASN A 66 2.91 21.18 -5.74
CA ASN A 66 2.99 22.64 -5.86
C ASN A 66 2.63 23.36 -4.55
N GLY A 67 3.24 22.89 -3.45
CA GLY A 67 3.03 23.41 -2.10
C GLY A 67 1.70 23.02 -1.43
N LYS A 68 0.85 22.23 -2.09
CA LYS A 68 -0.45 21.80 -1.54
C LYS A 68 -0.38 20.35 -1.06
N PRO A 69 -0.59 20.08 0.24
CA PRO A 69 -0.56 18.72 0.76
C PRO A 69 -1.86 17.96 0.44
N VAL A 70 -1.71 16.69 0.11
CA VAL A 70 -2.76 15.67 0.00
C VAL A 70 -2.37 14.52 0.91
N VAL A 71 -3.30 14.08 1.75
CA VAL A 71 -3.10 13.06 2.79
C VAL A 71 -4.00 11.85 2.53
N GLU A 72 -3.80 10.76 3.28
CA GLU A 72 -4.46 9.47 3.11
C GLU A 72 -4.09 8.77 1.80
N SER A 73 -3.34 7.67 1.89
CA SER A 73 -2.75 7.01 0.70
C SER A 73 -3.77 6.68 -0.39
N LEU A 74 -4.98 6.22 -0.03
CA LEU A 74 -6.03 5.89 -1.00
C LEU A 74 -6.59 7.13 -1.70
N LEU A 75 -6.70 8.28 -1.01
CA LEU A 75 -7.09 9.55 -1.63
C LEU A 75 -5.98 10.13 -2.49
N ILE A 76 -4.72 9.99 -2.06
CA ILE A 76 -3.55 10.35 -2.85
C ILE A 76 -3.51 9.55 -4.17
N LEU A 77 -3.87 8.26 -4.16
CA LEU A 77 -3.96 7.46 -5.39
C LEU A 77 -4.98 8.03 -6.37
N GLU A 78 -6.16 8.42 -5.90
CA GLU A 78 -7.19 9.03 -6.75
C GLU A 78 -6.70 10.37 -7.30
N TYR A 79 -6.11 11.21 -6.44
CA TYR A 79 -5.53 12.48 -6.84
C TYR A 79 -4.47 12.31 -7.93
N ILE A 80 -3.58 11.32 -7.79
CA ILE A 80 -2.56 11.01 -8.80
C ILE A 80 -3.22 10.59 -10.12
N ASP A 81 -4.24 9.75 -10.06
CA ASP A 81 -4.91 9.25 -11.26
C ASP A 81 -5.61 10.36 -12.04
N GLU A 82 -6.26 11.28 -11.32
CA GLU A 82 -7.00 12.40 -11.87
C GLU A 82 -6.10 13.56 -12.33
N THR A 83 -4.93 13.75 -11.71
CA THR A 83 -4.00 14.84 -12.04
C THR A 83 -3.14 14.50 -13.27
N TRP A 84 -2.52 13.32 -13.28
CA TRP A 84 -1.60 12.92 -14.36
C TRP A 84 -2.29 11.94 -15.31
N THR A 85 -3.16 12.48 -16.16
CA THR A 85 -3.89 11.72 -17.18
C THR A 85 -3.11 11.66 -18.49
N HIS A 86 -3.12 10.49 -19.14
CA HIS A 86 -2.60 10.35 -20.50
C HIS A 86 -3.76 10.44 -21.51
N PRO A 87 -3.60 11.12 -22.66
CA PRO A 87 -4.68 11.26 -23.66
C PRO A 87 -5.37 9.95 -24.06
N ASP A 88 -4.60 8.87 -24.21
CA ASP A 88 -5.13 7.54 -24.57
C ASP A 88 -5.59 6.69 -23.38
N HIS A 89 -5.71 7.24 -22.15
CA HIS A 89 -6.10 6.52 -20.92
C HIS A 89 -5.27 5.28 -20.55
N ARG A 90 -4.12 5.08 -21.22
CA ARG A 90 -3.29 3.87 -21.09
C ARG A 90 -2.56 3.71 -19.76
N ASN A 91 -2.57 4.74 -18.91
CA ASN A 91 -2.01 4.71 -17.55
C ASN A 91 -3.09 4.99 -16.48
N GLN A 92 -4.37 4.76 -16.80
CA GLN A 92 -5.46 4.95 -15.84
C GLN A 92 -5.40 3.88 -14.75
N ILE A 93 -5.46 4.32 -13.49
CA ILE A 93 -5.39 3.45 -12.30
C ILE A 93 -6.79 2.99 -11.91
N LEU A 94 -7.77 3.92 -11.90
CA LEU A 94 -9.16 3.60 -11.61
C LEU A 94 -9.91 3.11 -12.86
N PRO A 95 -10.91 2.23 -12.69
CA PRO A 95 -11.86 1.93 -13.76
C PRO A 95 -12.58 3.18 -14.28
N ALA A 96 -13.04 3.17 -15.53
CA ALA A 96 -13.86 4.25 -16.07
C ALA A 96 -15.33 4.14 -15.60
N ASP A 97 -15.84 2.91 -15.46
CA ASP A 97 -17.21 2.66 -15.04
C ASP A 97 -17.43 3.07 -13.56
N PRO A 98 -18.49 3.85 -13.24
CA PRO A 98 -18.74 4.31 -11.87
C PRO A 98 -18.97 3.18 -10.86
N TYR A 99 -19.62 2.09 -11.26
CA TYR A 99 -19.87 0.96 -10.37
C TYR A 99 -18.55 0.22 -10.09
N GLU A 100 -17.76 -0.07 -11.12
CA GLU A 100 -16.45 -0.67 -10.94
C GLU A 100 -15.52 0.19 -10.07
N ARG A 101 -15.54 1.52 -10.23
CA ARG A 101 -14.84 2.46 -9.33
C ARG A 101 -15.28 2.32 -7.88
N ALA A 102 -16.59 2.25 -7.64
CA ALA A 102 -17.12 2.05 -6.28
C ALA A 102 -16.66 0.70 -5.70
N MET A 103 -16.63 -0.36 -6.51
CA MET A 103 -16.23 -1.68 -6.07
C MET A 103 -14.73 -1.76 -5.74
N VAL A 104 -13.84 -1.19 -6.55
CA VAL A 104 -12.39 -1.20 -6.21
C VAL A 104 -12.09 -0.40 -4.95
N ARG A 105 -12.81 0.70 -4.70
CA ARG A 105 -12.70 1.47 -3.44
C ARG A 105 -13.19 0.66 -2.24
N PHE A 106 -14.33 -0.01 -2.38
CA PHE A 106 -14.86 -0.89 -1.35
C PHE A 106 -13.84 -1.96 -0.98
N TRP A 107 -13.30 -2.67 -1.97
CA TRP A 107 -12.33 -3.74 -1.72
C TRP A 107 -11.01 -3.24 -1.14
N ALA A 108 -10.54 -2.05 -1.53
CA ALA A 108 -9.36 -1.44 -0.94
C ALA A 108 -9.57 -1.14 0.56
N LYS A 109 -10.71 -0.53 0.91
CA LYS A 109 -11.10 -0.25 2.30
C LYS A 109 -11.28 -1.55 3.10
N PHE A 110 -11.98 -2.53 2.53
CA PHE A 110 -12.18 -3.84 3.16
C PHE A 110 -10.85 -4.51 3.47
N ALA A 111 -9.91 -4.56 2.52
CA ALA A 111 -8.62 -5.20 2.72
C ALA A 111 -7.77 -4.48 3.78
N GLU A 112 -7.81 -3.15 3.83
CA GLU A 112 -7.12 -2.38 4.85
C GLU A 112 -7.66 -2.68 6.27
N GLU A 113 -8.98 -2.63 6.43
CA GLU A 113 -9.64 -2.84 7.72
C GLU A 113 -9.58 -4.30 8.19
N LYS A 114 -9.85 -5.25 7.30
CA LYS A 114 -10.07 -6.67 7.66
C LYS A 114 -8.84 -7.54 7.49
N VAL A 115 -7.86 -7.11 6.71
CA VAL A 115 -6.69 -7.94 6.39
C VAL A 115 -5.41 -7.26 6.92
N LEU A 116 -5.12 -6.02 6.55
CA LEU A 116 -3.89 -5.33 6.97
C LEU A 116 -3.88 -5.08 8.48
N HIS A 117 -4.89 -4.37 9.00
CA HIS A 117 -4.94 -4.01 10.42
C HIS A 117 -5.11 -5.24 11.32
N VAL A 118 -5.94 -6.20 10.92
CA VAL A 118 -6.12 -7.45 11.69
C VAL A 118 -4.87 -8.31 11.63
N GLY A 119 -4.16 -8.36 10.49
CA GLY A 119 -2.88 -9.08 10.35
C GLY A 119 -1.79 -8.49 11.24
N TYR A 120 -1.65 -7.15 11.25
CA TYR A 120 -0.74 -6.47 12.20
C TYR A 120 -1.10 -6.77 13.66
N ARG A 121 -2.41 -6.76 13.99
CA ARG A 121 -2.86 -7.11 15.34
C ARG A 121 -2.52 -8.55 15.68
N ALA A 122 -2.79 -9.50 14.78
CA ALA A 122 -2.49 -10.92 14.97
C ALA A 122 -0.99 -11.16 15.23
N MET A 123 -0.12 -10.45 14.52
CA MET A 123 1.34 -10.48 14.76
C MET A 123 1.72 -10.07 16.19
N CYS A 124 0.99 -9.14 16.81
CA CYS A 124 1.24 -8.66 18.17
C CYS A 124 0.60 -9.50 19.28
N LEU A 125 -0.42 -10.30 18.97
CA LEU A 125 -1.14 -11.13 19.93
C LEU A 125 -0.41 -12.46 20.21
N SER A 126 -0.99 -13.28 21.11
CA SER A 126 -0.53 -14.65 21.38
C SER A 126 -1.70 -15.56 21.76
N GLY A 127 -1.50 -16.88 21.69
CA GLY A 127 -2.49 -17.87 22.10
C GLY A 127 -3.78 -17.84 21.27
N GLU A 128 -4.92 -18.01 21.93
CA GLU A 128 -6.24 -18.10 21.27
C GLU A 128 -6.62 -16.80 20.54
N GLU A 129 -6.28 -15.63 21.08
CA GLU A 129 -6.59 -14.34 20.45
C GLU A 129 -5.83 -14.14 19.13
N GLN A 130 -4.57 -14.56 19.08
CA GLN A 130 -3.79 -14.56 17.84
C GLN A 130 -4.40 -15.50 16.81
N LEU A 131 -4.75 -16.72 17.22
CA LEU A 131 -5.36 -17.71 16.34
C LEU A 131 -6.68 -17.19 15.74
N ASN A 132 -7.53 -16.58 16.57
CA ASN A 132 -8.81 -16.01 16.14
C ASN A 132 -8.61 -14.84 15.16
N ALA A 133 -7.64 -13.95 15.44
CA ALA A 133 -7.32 -12.84 14.54
C ALA A 133 -6.77 -13.35 13.20
N ALA A 134 -5.85 -14.31 13.21
CA ALA A 134 -5.30 -14.92 12.00
C ALA A 134 -6.40 -15.63 11.18
N ASN A 135 -7.30 -16.38 11.82
CA ASN A 135 -8.43 -17.02 11.14
C ASN A 135 -9.39 -16.01 10.51
N SER A 136 -9.66 -14.88 11.17
CA SER A 136 -10.48 -13.80 10.58
C SER A 136 -9.83 -13.19 9.33
N VAL A 137 -8.49 -13.09 9.31
CA VAL A 137 -7.75 -12.67 8.11
C VAL A 137 -7.91 -13.72 7.00
N VAL A 138 -7.77 -15.02 7.33
CA VAL A 138 -7.98 -16.13 6.38
C VAL A 138 -9.37 -16.09 5.76
N GLU A 139 -10.42 -15.89 6.55
CA GLU A 139 -11.80 -15.72 6.04
C GLU A 139 -11.91 -14.51 5.11
N SER A 140 -11.24 -13.40 5.45
CA SER A 140 -11.23 -12.19 4.62
C SER A 140 -10.50 -12.41 3.28
N LEU A 141 -9.46 -13.25 3.25
CA LEU A 141 -8.77 -13.64 2.01
C LEU A 141 -9.65 -14.48 1.08
N GLU A 142 -10.64 -15.24 1.58
CA GLU A 142 -11.58 -15.98 0.72
C GLU A 142 -12.38 -15.05 -0.19
N PHE A 143 -12.80 -13.89 0.33
CA PHE A 143 -13.47 -12.88 -0.49
C PHE A 143 -12.53 -12.32 -1.55
N LEU A 144 -11.29 -11.97 -1.19
CA LEU A 144 -10.32 -11.41 -2.14
C LEU A 144 -9.89 -12.42 -3.22
N GLU A 145 -9.78 -13.70 -2.88
CA GLU A 145 -9.59 -14.80 -3.82
C GLU A 145 -10.71 -14.84 -4.87
N GLY A 146 -11.96 -14.64 -4.44
CA GLY A 146 -13.11 -14.51 -5.33
C GLY A 146 -12.99 -13.32 -6.29
N VAL A 147 -12.49 -12.17 -5.80
CA VAL A 147 -12.37 -10.94 -6.61
C VAL A 147 -11.28 -11.03 -7.68
N VAL A 148 -10.15 -11.68 -7.38
CA VAL A 148 -9.03 -11.84 -8.32
C VAL A 148 -9.19 -13.04 -9.26
N ARG A 149 -10.13 -13.96 -8.96
CA ARG A 149 -10.36 -15.18 -9.75
C ARG A 149 -10.49 -14.89 -11.25
N GLY A 150 -9.73 -15.63 -12.05
CA GLY A 150 -9.73 -15.50 -13.51
C GLY A 150 -9.00 -14.27 -14.04
N LYS A 151 -8.31 -13.51 -13.19
CA LYS A 151 -7.56 -12.30 -13.57
C LYS A 151 -6.07 -12.48 -13.30
N LYS A 152 -5.23 -11.74 -14.04
CA LYS A 152 -3.78 -11.66 -13.78
C LYS A 152 -3.50 -10.69 -12.63
N PHE A 153 -4.23 -9.58 -12.64
CA PHE A 153 -4.24 -8.49 -11.67
C PHE A 153 -5.67 -8.20 -11.25
N PHE A 154 -5.90 -7.57 -10.11
CA PHE A 154 -7.23 -7.10 -9.73
C PHE A 154 -7.81 -6.15 -10.79
N GLY A 155 -6.97 -5.34 -11.45
CA GLY A 155 -7.27 -4.53 -12.63
C GLY A 155 -7.42 -5.32 -13.95
N GLY A 156 -7.49 -6.65 -13.90
CA GLY A 156 -7.65 -7.53 -15.06
C GLY A 156 -6.31 -7.90 -15.69
N LYS A 157 -5.95 -7.23 -16.79
CA LYS A 157 -4.72 -7.51 -17.55
C LYS A 157 -3.51 -6.71 -17.07
N ASN A 158 -3.75 -5.53 -16.49
CA ASN A 158 -2.73 -4.60 -16.01
C ASN A 158 -2.95 -4.30 -14.52
N ILE A 159 -1.90 -3.81 -13.86
CA ILE A 159 -2.00 -3.28 -12.49
C ILE A 159 -2.96 -2.08 -12.49
N GLY A 160 -3.97 -2.11 -11.61
CA GLY A 160 -4.89 -1.00 -11.38
C GLY A 160 -4.94 -0.58 -9.91
N TYR A 161 -5.97 0.19 -9.56
CA TYR A 161 -6.15 0.77 -8.22
C TYR A 161 -6.05 -0.26 -7.10
N LEU A 162 -6.79 -1.36 -7.22
CA LEU A 162 -6.86 -2.37 -6.17
C LEU A 162 -5.54 -3.15 -6.05
N ASP A 163 -4.81 -3.35 -7.15
CA ASP A 163 -3.47 -3.96 -7.12
C ASP A 163 -2.48 -3.10 -6.34
N ILE A 164 -2.48 -1.78 -6.59
CA ILE A 164 -1.61 -0.84 -5.87
C ILE A 164 -2.01 -0.81 -4.39
N ALA A 165 -3.30 -0.70 -4.09
CA ALA A 165 -3.82 -0.65 -2.72
C ALA A 165 -3.48 -1.91 -1.90
N LEU A 166 -3.54 -3.09 -2.52
CA LEU A 166 -3.31 -4.38 -1.88
C LEU A 166 -1.88 -4.91 -2.05
N GLY A 167 -1.00 -4.23 -2.79
CA GLY A 167 0.33 -4.74 -3.12
C GLY A 167 1.19 -5.15 -1.91
N TRP A 168 0.88 -4.60 -0.73
CA TRP A 168 1.44 -5.04 0.55
C TRP A 168 1.19 -6.51 0.88
N LEU A 169 0.08 -7.10 0.44
CA LEU A 169 -0.16 -8.54 0.61
C LEU A 169 0.98 -9.36 0.00
N ALA A 170 1.56 -8.89 -1.10
CA ALA A 170 2.54 -9.63 -1.87
C ALA A 170 3.97 -9.58 -1.32
N TYR A 171 4.32 -8.57 -0.50
CA TYR A 171 5.68 -8.39 0.01
C TYR A 171 5.78 -8.29 1.53
N LEU A 172 4.67 -8.18 2.26
CA LEU A 172 4.65 -7.95 3.71
C LEU A 172 3.96 -9.07 4.49
N LEU A 173 3.03 -9.81 3.86
CA LEU A 173 2.22 -10.80 4.58
C LEU A 173 3.08 -11.95 5.13
N GLU A 174 4.05 -12.43 4.35
CA GLU A 174 4.95 -13.51 4.79
C GLU A 174 5.85 -13.07 5.95
N GLU A 175 6.26 -11.80 5.96
CA GLU A 175 7.05 -11.18 7.01
C GLU A 175 6.23 -11.03 8.30
N LEU A 176 4.95 -10.67 8.20
CA LEU A 176 4.02 -10.67 9.33
C LEU A 176 3.80 -12.08 9.89
N GLU A 177 3.67 -13.10 9.02
CA GLU A 177 3.56 -14.51 9.41
C GLU A 177 4.81 -14.96 10.19
N GLU A 178 6.00 -14.65 9.69
CA GLU A 178 7.28 -15.00 10.32
C GLU A 178 7.42 -14.36 11.69
N VAL A 179 7.31 -13.03 11.77
CA VAL A 179 7.46 -12.28 13.04
C VAL A 179 6.35 -12.63 14.02
N GLY A 180 5.13 -12.89 13.54
CA GLY A 180 3.99 -13.30 14.35
C GLY A 180 4.02 -14.78 14.76
N SER A 181 4.86 -15.60 14.14
CA SER A 181 4.83 -17.07 14.25
C SER A 181 3.44 -17.65 13.97
N MET A 182 2.78 -17.15 12.92
CA MET A 182 1.41 -17.52 12.53
C MET A 182 1.35 -17.92 11.05
N LYS A 183 0.24 -18.56 10.63
CA LYS A 183 0.02 -18.93 9.23
C LYS A 183 -1.36 -18.47 8.74
N ILE A 184 -1.36 -17.65 7.70
CA ILE A 184 -2.51 -17.02 7.05
C ILE A 184 -2.55 -17.41 5.56
N MET A 185 -1.47 -17.18 4.80
CA MET A 185 -1.45 -17.41 3.36
C MET A 185 -1.20 -18.88 3.05
N ASN A 186 -2.14 -19.51 2.34
CA ASN A 186 -2.04 -20.90 1.88
C ASN A 186 -2.32 -20.96 0.38
N ALA A 187 -1.30 -21.28 -0.43
CA ALA A 187 -1.41 -21.32 -1.89
C ALA A 187 -2.37 -22.42 -2.42
N ASN A 188 -2.62 -23.48 -1.66
CA ASN A 188 -3.62 -24.49 -2.04
C ASN A 188 -5.05 -23.97 -1.82
N LYS A 189 -5.25 -23.13 -0.79
CA LYS A 189 -6.54 -22.51 -0.49
C LYS A 189 -6.80 -21.26 -1.34
N PHE A 190 -5.76 -20.49 -1.62
CA PHE A 190 -5.81 -19.20 -2.33
C PHE A 190 -4.88 -19.18 -3.56
N PRO A 191 -5.10 -20.06 -4.54
CA PRO A 191 -4.22 -20.18 -5.70
C PRO A 191 -4.19 -18.93 -6.58
N CYS A 192 -5.32 -18.21 -6.72
CA CYS A 192 -5.37 -17.01 -7.54
C CYS A 192 -4.62 -15.85 -6.88
N LEU A 193 -4.79 -15.65 -5.57
CA LEU A 193 -4.00 -14.68 -4.80
C LEU A 193 -2.52 -15.02 -4.82
N ALA A 194 -2.13 -16.28 -4.65
CA ALA A 194 -0.72 -16.68 -4.71
C ALA A 194 -0.09 -16.35 -6.07
N ASN A 195 -0.82 -16.65 -7.16
CA ASN A 195 -0.37 -16.30 -8.51
C ASN A 195 -0.32 -14.78 -8.72
N TRP A 196 -1.31 -14.04 -8.22
CA TRP A 196 -1.34 -12.59 -8.25
C TRP A 196 -0.14 -11.98 -7.51
N MET A 197 0.12 -12.41 -6.28
CA MET A 197 1.26 -11.94 -5.47
C MET A 197 2.57 -12.12 -6.24
N LYS A 198 2.80 -13.31 -6.80
CA LYS A 198 3.96 -13.60 -7.65
C LYS A 198 4.04 -12.68 -8.86
N ASN A 199 2.93 -12.47 -9.58
CA ASN A 199 2.92 -11.59 -10.73
C ASN A 199 3.19 -10.12 -10.36
N PHE A 200 2.67 -9.68 -9.21
CA PHE A 200 2.80 -8.32 -8.72
C PHE A 200 4.24 -7.99 -8.33
N VAL A 201 4.88 -8.78 -7.46
CA VAL A 201 6.26 -8.52 -7.01
C VAL A 201 7.28 -8.62 -8.15
N ASN A 202 7.01 -9.45 -9.16
CA ASN A 202 7.89 -9.58 -10.34
C ASN A 202 7.59 -8.56 -11.44
N HIS A 203 6.57 -7.72 -11.29
CA HIS A 203 6.25 -6.72 -12.29
C HIS A 203 7.37 -5.68 -12.41
N PRO A 204 7.79 -5.27 -13.63
CA PRO A 204 8.90 -4.32 -13.82
C PRO A 204 8.75 -2.99 -13.06
N PHE A 205 7.52 -2.52 -12.87
CA PHE A 205 7.26 -1.31 -12.08
C PHE A 205 7.42 -1.52 -10.57
N ILE A 206 7.25 -2.74 -10.05
CA ILE A 206 7.18 -3.02 -8.62
C ILE A 206 8.53 -3.54 -8.08
N LYS A 207 9.14 -4.50 -8.77
CA LYS A 207 10.27 -5.30 -8.26
C LYS A 207 11.43 -4.49 -7.66
N ASP A 208 11.75 -3.34 -8.26
CA ASP A 208 12.89 -2.50 -7.87
C ASP A 208 12.54 -1.47 -6.79
N SER A 209 11.32 -1.51 -6.26
CA SER A 209 10.82 -0.59 -5.22
C SER A 209 10.38 -1.29 -3.94
N LEU A 210 10.65 -2.60 -3.82
CA LEU A 210 10.31 -3.36 -2.62
C LEU A 210 11.35 -3.09 -1.51
N PRO A 211 10.91 -2.96 -0.25
CA PRO A 211 11.84 -2.78 0.85
C PRO A 211 12.72 -4.01 1.06
N PRO A 212 13.97 -3.86 1.54
CA PRO A 212 14.83 -5.01 1.87
C PRO A 212 14.24 -5.86 2.99
N ARG A 213 14.11 -7.17 2.75
CA ARG A 213 13.44 -8.12 3.67
C ARG A 213 14.06 -8.14 5.06
N ASP A 214 15.39 -8.17 5.16
CA ASP A 214 16.12 -8.15 6.42
C ASP A 214 15.76 -6.94 7.28
N LYS A 215 15.68 -5.76 6.66
CA LYS A 215 15.25 -4.54 7.34
C LYS A 215 13.77 -4.59 7.73
N MET A 216 12.91 -5.17 6.89
CA MET A 216 11.48 -5.29 7.19
C MET A 216 11.23 -6.17 8.41
N ILE A 217 11.90 -7.32 8.49
CA ILE A 217 11.80 -8.22 9.65
C ILE A 217 12.23 -7.47 10.92
N HIS A 218 13.39 -6.81 10.90
CA HIS A 218 13.85 -6.03 12.04
C HIS A 218 12.85 -4.93 12.45
N TYR A 219 12.31 -4.19 11.48
CA TYR A 219 11.28 -3.18 11.74
C TYR A 219 10.02 -3.79 12.39
N LEU A 220 9.53 -4.92 11.89
CA LEU A 220 8.35 -5.58 12.41
C LEU A 220 8.58 -6.14 13.82
N GLU A 221 9.77 -6.67 14.12
CA GLU A 221 10.15 -7.11 15.46
C GLU A 221 10.14 -5.94 16.46
N GLU A 222 10.73 -4.81 16.12
CA GLU A 222 10.70 -3.60 16.96
C GLU A 222 9.26 -3.08 17.11
N ARG A 223 8.48 -3.08 16.03
CA ARG A 223 7.08 -2.67 16.06
C ARG A 223 6.24 -3.58 16.96
N ARG A 224 6.50 -4.88 16.95
CA ARG A 224 5.85 -5.87 17.81
C ARG A 224 6.11 -5.57 19.28
N LYS A 225 7.33 -5.21 19.66
CA LYS A 225 7.69 -4.84 21.05
C LYS A 225 6.92 -3.61 21.53
N VAL A 226 6.84 -2.56 20.70
CA VAL A 226 6.13 -1.32 21.05
C VAL A 226 4.64 -1.57 21.23
N LEU A 227 4.00 -2.26 20.28
CA LEU A 227 2.56 -2.54 20.32
C LEU A 227 2.16 -3.55 21.40
N ALA A 228 3.06 -4.44 21.83
CA ALA A 228 2.81 -5.35 22.95
C ALA A 228 2.94 -4.67 24.32
N SER A 229 3.49 -3.44 24.36
CA SER A 229 3.68 -2.65 25.59
C SER A 229 2.62 -1.55 25.79
N GLU A 230 1.71 -1.37 24.83
CA GLU A 230 0.54 -0.47 24.88
C GLU A 230 -0.72 -1.23 25.33
#